data_AF-A0A651F7G4-F1
#
_entry.id   AF-A0A651F7G4-F1
#
_cell.length_a   1.000
_cell.length_b   1.000
_cell.length_c   1.000
_cell.angle_alpha   90.00
_cell.angle_beta   90.00
_cell.angle_gamma   90.00
#
_symmetry.space_group_name_H-M   'P 1'
#
loop_
_entity.id
_entity.type
_entity.pdbx_description
1 polymer ?
#
loop_
_entity_poly.entity_id
_entity_poly.type
_entity_poly.pdbx_seq_one_letter_code
_entity_poly.pdbx_strand_id
1 'polypeptide(L)'
;MAQEKTISEYEVMFTIRTGVTVLTPKIREFDGINGDALCFHVNGDDALQIETPDALLILKDLQRDYLEEAVERGFLMFYELEDDEVVRCTPCQIRNQKN
;
A
#
# COMPACT_ATOMS: atom_id res chain seq x y z
N MET A 1 -8.06 7.37 -18.59
CA MET A 1 -8.38 6.13 -17.83
C MET A 1 -7.11 5.76 -17.09
N ALA A 2 -7.13 5.68 -15.76
CA ALA A 2 -5.96 5.27 -15.00
C ALA A 2 -5.58 3.83 -15.38
N GLN A 3 -4.29 3.54 -15.55
CA GLN A 3 -3.84 2.20 -15.86
C GLN A 3 -3.85 1.35 -14.58
N GLU A 4 -4.52 0.20 -14.61
CA GLU A 4 -4.49 -0.75 -13.50
C GLU A 4 -3.20 -1.59 -13.55
N LYS A 5 -2.53 -1.75 -12.41
CA LYS A 5 -1.31 -2.56 -12.27
C LYS A 5 -1.36 -3.38 -11.00
N THR A 6 -0.90 -4.63 -11.06
CA THR A 6 -0.84 -5.52 -9.90
C THR A 6 0.57 -5.50 -9.29
N ILE A 7 0.66 -5.39 -7.97
CA ILE A 7 1.89 -5.59 -7.19
C ILE A 7 1.90 -7.07 -6.77
N SER A 8 2.77 -7.86 -7.38
CA SER A 8 2.87 -9.30 -7.17
C SER A 8 4.05 -9.72 -6.30
N GLU A 9 5.03 -8.84 -6.11
CA GLU A 9 6.25 -9.11 -5.34
C GLU A 9 6.26 -8.20 -4.13
N TYR A 10 5.92 -8.76 -2.98
CA TYR A 10 5.95 -8.04 -1.72
C TYR A 10 6.05 -8.99 -0.53
N GLU A 11 6.49 -8.43 0.59
CA GLU A 11 6.42 -9.06 1.91
C GLU A 11 5.61 -8.17 2.84
N VAL A 12 5.01 -8.77 3.87
CA VAL A 12 4.22 -8.03 4.85
C VAL A 12 4.79 -8.27 6.23
N MET A 13 5.02 -7.16 6.93
CA MET A 13 5.48 -7.17 8.31
C MET A 13 4.54 -6.38 9.20
N PHE A 14 4.32 -6.92 10.40
CA PHE A 14 3.67 -6.19 11.47
C PHE A 14 4.67 -5.34 12.24
N THR A 15 4.34 -4.08 12.40
CA THR A 15 5.15 -3.13 13.16
C THR A 15 4.25 -2.43 14.18
N ILE A 16 4.59 -2.50 15.47
CA ILE A 16 3.74 -2.07 16.60
C ILE A 16 3.18 -0.64 16.42
N ARG A 17 3.95 0.26 15.80
CA ARG A 17 3.59 1.67 15.60
C ARG A 17 2.84 1.94 14.30
N THR A 18 3.07 1.15 13.26
CA THR A 18 2.59 1.41 11.89
C THR A 18 1.53 0.40 11.43
N GLY A 19 1.27 -0.66 12.21
CA GLY A 19 0.33 -1.73 11.88
C GLY A 19 0.92 -2.61 10.79
N VAL A 20 0.52 -2.35 9.56
CA VAL A 20 0.91 -3.10 8.37
C VAL A 20 1.99 -2.35 7.61
N THR A 21 3.12 -3.02 7.40
CA THR A 21 4.21 -2.55 6.53
C THR A 21 4.36 -3.51 5.38
N VAL A 22 4.26 -3.00 4.16
CA VAL A 22 4.44 -3.76 2.91
C VAL A 22 5.82 -3.46 2.36
N LEU A 23 6.68 -4.46 2.31
CA LEU A 23 8.00 -4.36 1.69
C LEU A 23 7.87 -4.78 0.22
N THR A 24 8.41 -4.00 -0.70
CA THR A 24 8.27 -4.25 -2.15
C THR A 24 9.52 -3.75 -2.87
N PRO A 25 9.87 -4.29 -4.06
CA PRO A 25 10.75 -3.59 -4.97
C PRO A 25 10.20 -2.20 -5.30
N LYS A 26 11.06 -1.31 -5.79
CA LYS A 26 10.69 0.06 -6.16
C LYS A 26 9.54 0.09 -7.18
N ILE A 27 8.48 0.82 -6.85
CA ILE A 27 7.29 1.02 -7.66
C ILE A 27 7.40 2.38 -8.36
N ARG A 28 7.45 2.39 -9.69
CA ARG A 28 7.57 3.64 -10.46
C ARG A 28 6.42 4.61 -10.19
N GLU A 29 5.23 4.11 -9.95
CA GLU A 29 4.03 4.90 -9.70
C GLU A 29 4.09 5.65 -8.35
N PHE A 30 5.05 5.31 -7.49
CA PHE A 30 5.34 6.06 -6.27
C PHE A 30 6.39 7.17 -6.47
N ASP A 31 6.97 7.28 -7.66
CA ASP A 31 7.92 8.35 -7.99
C ASP A 31 7.26 9.74 -7.94
N GLY A 32 7.88 10.66 -7.22
CA GLY A 32 7.40 12.05 -7.10
C GLY A 32 6.30 12.27 -6.06
N ILE A 33 5.86 11.22 -5.36
CA ILE A 33 4.97 11.36 -4.20
C ILE A 33 5.76 11.99 -3.06
N ASN A 34 5.52 13.27 -2.80
CA ASN A 34 6.24 14.04 -1.80
C ASN A 34 5.34 14.30 -0.58
N GLY A 35 5.48 13.46 0.46
CA GLY A 35 4.92 13.72 1.80
C GLY A 35 3.41 13.53 1.96
N ASP A 36 2.63 13.59 0.88
CA ASP A 36 1.20 13.30 0.91
C ASP A 36 0.96 11.78 0.91
N ALA A 37 0.11 11.31 1.83
CA ALA A 37 -0.25 9.90 1.89
C ALA A 37 -1.14 9.52 0.71
N LEU A 38 -0.82 8.39 0.07
CA LEU A 38 -1.70 7.82 -0.94
C LEU A 38 -2.98 7.27 -0.31
N CYS A 39 -4.05 7.19 -1.09
CA CYS A 39 -5.29 6.58 -0.63
C CYS A 39 -5.28 5.08 -0.94
N PHE A 40 -5.68 4.26 0.04
CA PHE A 40 -5.99 2.86 -0.21
C PHE A 40 -7.44 2.51 0.11
N HIS A 41 -7.91 1.44 -0.51
CA HIS A 41 -9.22 0.83 -0.38
C HIS A 41 -9.10 -0.68 -0.30
N VAL A 42 -9.99 -1.32 0.44
CA VAL A 42 -10.18 -2.77 0.33
C VAL A 42 -10.91 -3.08 -0.97
N ASN A 43 -10.39 -4.05 -1.73
CA ASN A 43 -10.97 -4.53 -2.98
C ASN A 43 -11.20 -6.04 -2.86
N GLY A 44 -12.38 -6.44 -2.41
CA GLY A 44 -12.68 -7.85 -2.10
C GLY A 44 -12.12 -8.29 -0.76
N ASP A 45 -11.89 -9.59 -0.59
CA ASP A 45 -11.51 -10.18 0.71
C ASP A 45 -9.99 -10.34 0.90
N ASP A 46 -9.21 -10.14 -0.17
CA ASP A 46 -7.78 -10.48 -0.25
C ASP A 46 -6.94 -9.46 -1.02
N ALA A 47 -7.49 -8.27 -1.34
CA ALA A 47 -6.74 -7.26 -2.06
C ALA A 47 -6.93 -5.83 -1.53
N LEU A 48 -5.87 -5.04 -1.69
CA LEU A 48 -5.90 -3.58 -1.54
C LEU A 48 -5.76 -2.90 -2.89
N GLN A 49 -6.51 -1.84 -3.06
CA GLN A 49 -6.39 -0.92 -4.18
C GLN A 49 -5.79 0.39 -3.68
N ILE A 50 -4.67 0.80 -4.27
CA ILE A 50 -3.97 2.05 -3.96
C ILE A 50 -4.12 3.01 -5.13
N GLU A 51 -4.69 4.19 -4.87
CA GLU A 51 -4.86 5.24 -5.86
C GLU A 51 -3.59 6.07 -5.96
N THR A 52 -3.02 6.16 -7.15
CA THR A 52 -1.94 7.10 -7.48
C THR A 52 -2.45 8.10 -8.54
N PRO A 53 -1.75 9.22 -8.80
CA PRO A 53 -2.18 10.17 -9.83
C PRO A 53 -2.32 9.55 -11.24
N ASP A 54 -1.46 8.58 -11.57
CA ASP A 54 -1.35 8.04 -12.93
C ASP A 54 -1.87 6.61 -13.08
N ALA A 55 -2.05 5.90 -11.97
CA ALA A 55 -2.36 4.48 -11.97
C ALA A 55 -3.22 4.05 -10.77
N LEU A 56 -3.86 2.90 -10.93
CA LEU A 56 -4.52 2.17 -9.86
C LEU A 56 -3.71 0.91 -9.56
N LEU A 57 -3.09 0.84 -8.38
CA LEU A 57 -2.29 -0.31 -8.00
C LEU A 57 -3.13 -1.29 -7.20
N ILE A 58 -3.02 -2.58 -7.50
CA ILE A 58 -3.72 -3.65 -6.78
C ILE A 58 -2.68 -4.55 -6.10
N LEU A 59 -2.69 -4.57 -4.78
CA LEU A 59 -1.94 -5.52 -3.96
C LEU A 59 -2.85 -6.73 -3.72
N LYS A 60 -2.58 -7.86 -4.39
CA LYS A 60 -3.41 -9.08 -4.33
C LYS A 60 -2.85 -10.10 -3.36
N ASP A 61 -3.68 -11.09 -2.99
CA ASP A 61 -3.32 -12.23 -2.14
C ASP A 61 -2.85 -11.80 -0.73
N LEU A 62 -3.31 -10.64 -0.26
CA LEU A 62 -3.01 -10.14 1.07
C LEU A 62 -3.84 -10.93 2.08
N GLN A 63 -3.18 -11.48 3.11
CA GLN A 63 -3.91 -12.22 4.15
C GLN A 63 -4.95 -11.31 4.82
N ARG A 64 -6.12 -11.88 5.08
CA ARG A 64 -7.28 -11.19 5.64
C ARG A 64 -6.96 -10.43 6.93
N ASP A 65 -6.16 -11.02 7.83
CA ASP A 65 -5.79 -10.37 9.10
C ASP A 65 -4.98 -9.07 8.87
N TYR A 66 -4.15 -9.01 7.80
CA TYR A 66 -3.45 -7.77 7.44
C TYR A 66 -4.41 -6.73 6.85
N LEU A 67 -5.40 -7.15 6.07
CA LEU A 67 -6.43 -6.25 5.56
C LEU A 67 -7.25 -5.63 6.69
N GLU A 68 -7.71 -6.48 7.62
CA GLU A 68 -8.49 -6.05 8.77
C GLU A 68 -7.69 -5.06 9.64
N GLU A 69 -6.42 -5.33 9.92
CA GLU A 69 -5.56 -4.39 10.65
C GLU A 69 -5.38 -3.06 9.89
N ALA A 70 -5.06 -3.10 8.59
CA ALA A 70 -4.85 -1.89 7.80
C ALA A 70 -6.11 -1.00 7.81
N VAL A 71 -7.29 -1.61 7.75
CA VAL A 71 -8.57 -0.92 7.87
C VAL A 71 -8.80 -0.38 9.27
N GLU A 72 -8.59 -1.18 10.31
CA GLU A 72 -8.78 -0.78 11.71
C GLU A 72 -7.90 0.42 12.08
N ARG A 73 -6.64 0.42 11.63
CA ARG A 73 -5.73 1.55 11.83
C ARG A 73 -5.96 2.71 10.88
N GLY A 74 -6.64 2.47 9.76
CA GLY A 74 -6.80 3.40 8.66
C GLY A 74 -5.49 3.82 7.99
N PHE A 75 -4.43 3.03 8.15
CA PHE A 75 -3.09 3.36 7.69
C PHE A 75 -2.26 2.09 7.42
N LEU A 76 -1.42 2.16 6.39
CA LEU A 76 -0.34 1.22 6.12
C LEU A 76 0.85 1.95 5.52
N MET A 77 2.01 1.32 5.53
CA MET A 77 3.25 1.89 5.00
C MET A 77 3.85 0.98 3.93
N PHE A 78 4.24 1.53 2.78
CA PHE A 78 5.11 0.83 1.84
C PHE A 78 6.58 1.17 2.10
N TYR A 79 7.41 0.16 2.23
CA TYR A 79 8.87 0.26 2.23
C TYR A 79 9.40 -0.31 0.93
N GLU A 80 9.95 0.56 0.11
CA GLU A 80 10.53 0.17 -1.17
C GLU A 80 12.02 -0.12 -1.01
N LEU A 81 12.41 -1.29 -1.48
CA LEU A 81 13.75 -1.84 -1.33
C LEU A 81 14.57 -1.69 -2.62
N GLU A 82 15.84 -1.35 -2.48
CA GLU A 82 16.90 -1.55 -3.48
C GLU A 82 18.08 -2.21 -2.76
N ASP A 83 18.60 -3.31 -3.31
CA ASP A 83 19.71 -4.08 -2.70
C ASP A 83 19.50 -4.40 -1.20
N ASP A 84 18.27 -4.81 -0.84
CA ASP A 84 17.81 -5.10 0.54
C ASP A 84 17.80 -3.90 1.51
N GLU A 85 18.06 -2.68 1.02
CA GLU A 85 17.95 -1.45 1.81
C GLU A 85 16.66 -0.68 1.50
N VAL A 86 16.04 -0.12 2.55
CA VAL A 86 14.85 0.74 2.38
C VAL A 86 15.28 2.09 1.78
N VAL A 87 14.89 2.34 0.54
CA VAL A 87 15.20 3.57 -0.20
C VAL A 87 14.04 4.56 -0.27
N ARG A 88 12.79 4.10 -0.05
CA ARG A 88 11.62 4.99 0.01
C ARG A 88 10.56 4.45 0.97
N CYS A 89 9.95 5.38 1.71
CA CYS A 89 8.81 5.12 2.58
C CYS A 89 7.59 5.87 2.05
N THR A 90 6.56 5.15 1.65
CA THR A 90 5.34 5.74 1.09
C THR A 90 4.16 5.46 2.03
N PRO A 91 3.71 6.47 2.81
CA PRO A 91 2.53 6.32 3.67
C PRO A 91 1.27 6.17 2.83
N CYS A 92 0.37 5.28 3.23
CA CYS A 92 -0.96 5.12 2.63
C CYS A 92 -2.03 5.20 3.71
N GLN A 93 -3.10 5.94 3.45
CA GLN A 93 -4.22 6.15 4.35
C GLN A 93 -5.49 5.59 3.76
N ILE A 94 -6.36 5.07 4.61
CA ILE A 94 -7.68 4.64 4.16
C ILE A 94 -8.44 5.87 3.68
N ARG A 95 -9.03 5.78 2.50
CA ARG A 95 -10.00 6.80 2.10
C ARG A 95 -11.26 6.56 2.90
N ASN A 96 -11.54 7.43 3.88
CA ASN A 96 -12.79 7.40 4.62
C ASN A 96 -13.96 7.37 3.61
N GLN A 97 -14.63 6.22 3.52
CA GLN A 97 -15.94 6.16 2.88
C GLN A 97 -16.83 7.03 3.77
N LYS A 98 -17.08 8.27 3.35
CA LYS A 98 -18.18 9.05 3.93
C LYS A 98 -19.45 8.23 3.68
N ASN A 99 -20.00 7.68 4.77
CA ASN A 99 -21.41 7.28 4.82
C ASN A 99 -22.30 8.46 4.40
#